data_AF-A0A257GX84-F1
#
_entry.id   AF-A0A257GX84-F1
#
_cell.length_a   1.000
_cell.length_b   1.000
_cell.length_c   1.000
_cell.angle_alpha   90.00
_cell.angle_beta   90.00
_cell.angle_gamma   90.00
#
_symmetry.space_group_name_H-M   'P 1'
#
loop_
_entity.id
_entity.type
_entity.pdbx_description
1 polymer ?
#
loop_
_entity_poly.entity_id
_entity_poly.type
_entity_poly.pdbx_seq_one_letter_code
_entity_poly.pdbx_strand_id
1 'polypeptide(L)' 'MKFTSEHTQISDTVRKFVANEINPFTAEWEKAGIFPAHELFKKMGDLGLLGIKYPTEFGGLGLD' A
#
# COMPACT_ATOMS: atom_id res chain seq x y z
N MET A 1 -22.87 -6.40 -2.38
CA MET A 1 -21.67 -6.95 -1.72
C MET A 1 -21.39 -6.13 -0.47
N LYS A 2 -21.05 -6.76 0.66
CA LYS A 2 -20.62 -6.09 1.89
C LYS A 2 -19.13 -6.36 2.09
N PHE A 3 -18.37 -5.35 2.50
CA PHE A 3 -16.96 -5.53 2.86
C PHE A 3 -16.83 -6.34 4.15
N THR A 4 -15.79 -7.18 4.24
CA THR A 4 -15.44 -7.92 5.44
C THR A 4 -14.60 -7.03 6.37
N SER A 5 -14.36 -7.51 7.59
CA SER A 5 -13.44 -6.86 8.52
C SER A 5 -12.02 -6.79 7.95
N GLU A 6 -11.59 -7.80 7.18
CA GLU A 6 -10.27 -7.81 6.53
C GLU A 6 -10.17 -6.74 5.44
N HIS A 7 -11.18 -6.61 4.57
CA HIS A 7 -11.22 -5.51 3.60
C HIS A 7 -11.12 -4.13 4.28
N THR A 8 -11.80 -3.97 5.41
CA THR A 8 -11.78 -2.70 6.16
C THR A 8 -10.41 -2.43 6.76
N GLN A 9 -9.74 -3.45 7.29
CA GLN A 9 -8.38 -3.33 7.84
C GLN A 9 -7.36 -2.98 6.74
N ILE A 10 -7.42 -3.64 5.59
CA ILE A 10 -6.55 -3.30 4.45
C ILE A 10 -6.80 -1.86 3.99
N SER A 11 -8.06 -1.44 3.90
CA SER A 11 -8.41 -0.06 3.54
C SER A 11 -7.84 0.97 4.51
N ASP A 12 -7.90 0.71 5.82
CA ASP A 12 -7.32 1.56 6.84
C ASP A 12 -5.79 1.65 6.74
N THR A 13 -5.11 0.51 6.55
CA THR A 13 -3.66 0.46 6.32
C THR A 13 -3.26 1.28 5.09
N VAL A 14 -3.96 1.13 3.97
CA VAL A 14 -3.69 1.90 2.75
C VAL A 14 -3.91 3.40 2.98
N ARG A 15 -5.01 3.79 3.65
CA ARG A 15 -5.28 5.21 3.96
C ARG A 15 -4.18 5.82 4.80
N LYS A 16 -3.72 5.12 5.83
CA LYS A 16 -2.60 5.56 6.69
C LYS A 16 -1.30 5.68 5.90
N PHE A 17 -0.99 4.70 5.06
CA PHE A 17 0.20 4.76 4.20
C PHE A 17 0.17 5.97 3.27
N VAL A 18 -0.94 6.19 2.57
CA VAL A 18 -1.09 7.35 1.66
C VAL A 18 -0.98 8.67 2.42
N ALA A 19 -1.64 8.79 3.58
CA ALA A 19 -1.65 10.02 4.37
C ALA A 19 -0.26 10.40 4.90
N ASN A 20 0.58 9.42 5.28
CA ASN A 20 1.88 9.68 5.90
C ASN A 20 3.04 9.63 4.89
N GLU A 21 2.99 8.73 3.92
CA GLU A 21 4.15 8.42 3.05
C GLU A 21 4.04 9.02 1.65
N ILE A 22 2.85 9.44 1.21
CA ILE A 22 2.62 9.95 -0.15
C ILE A 22 2.16 11.41 -0.11
N ASN A 23 1.00 11.69 0.48
CA ASN A 23 0.34 12.99 0.44
C ASN A 23 1.22 14.19 0.88
N PRO A 24 2.11 14.07 1.89
CA PRO A 24 2.94 15.21 2.29
C PRO A 24 3.94 15.66 1.21
N PHE A 25 4.26 14.80 0.24
CA PHE A 25 5.36 14.99 -0.69
C PHE A 25 4.92 15.14 -2.15
N THR A 26 3.65 14.86 -2.48
CA THR A 26 3.13 14.82 -3.86
C THR A 26 3.41 16.10 -4.64
N ALA A 27 3.21 17.27 -4.05
CA ALA A 27 3.43 18.55 -4.72
C ALA A 27 4.91 18.77 -5.12
N GLU A 28 5.85 18.36 -4.28
CA GLU A 28 7.28 18.44 -4.60
C GLU A 28 7.66 17.46 -5.70
N TRP A 29 7.19 16.22 -5.60
CA TRP A 29 7.44 15.18 -6.58
C TRP A 29 6.88 15.52 -7.97
N GLU A 30 5.67 16.07 -8.02
CA GLU A 30 5.05 16.52 -9.26
C GLU A 30 5.86 17.65 -9.91
N LYS A 31 6.25 18.66 -9.12
CA LYS A 31 7.09 19.77 -9.61
C LYS A 31 8.44 19.28 -10.14
N ALA A 32 9.02 18.27 -9.49
CA ALA A 32 10.29 17.67 -9.91
C ALA A 32 10.14 16.60 -11.01
N GLY A 33 8.92 16.22 -11.37
CA GLY A 33 8.66 15.16 -12.37
C GLY A 33 9.13 13.78 -11.93
N ILE A 34 9.19 13.52 -10.63
CA ILE A 34 9.68 12.26 -10.06
C ILE A 34 8.57 11.50 -9.32
N PHE A 35 8.82 10.22 -9.09
CA PHE A 35 8.07 9.37 -8.18
C PHE A 35 9.07 8.42 -7.53
N PRO A 36 9.26 8.42 -6.19
CA PRO A 36 10.24 7.57 -5.52
C PRO A 36 9.75 6.11 -5.43
N ALA A 37 9.59 5.49 -6.59
CA ALA A 37 8.96 4.19 -6.76
C ALA A 37 9.64 3.11 -5.92
N HIS A 38 10.97 3.05 -5.97
CA HIS A 38 11.73 2.00 -5.28
C HIS A 38 11.47 2.00 -3.76
N GLU A 39 11.49 3.18 -3.14
CA GLU A 39 11.25 3.34 -1.71
C GLU A 39 9.80 3.08 -1.34
N LEU A 40 8.85 3.63 -2.11
CA LEU A 40 7.42 3.44 -1.83
C LEU A 40 7.00 1.99 -2.01
N PHE A 41 7.41 1.32 -3.09
CA PHE A 41 7.10 -0.09 -3.30
C PHE A 41 7.77 -0.99 -2.25
N LYS A 42 8.98 -0.65 -1.78
CA LYS A 42 9.61 -1.38 -0.68
C LYS A 42 8.77 -1.29 0.60
N LYS A 43 8.29 -0.09 0.96
CA LYS A 43 7.41 0.11 2.12
C LYS A 43 6.05 -0.58 1.96
N MET A 44 5.44 -0.50 0.77
CA MET A 44 4.18 -1.20 0.48
C MET A 44 4.33 -2.73 0.56
N GLY A 45 5.47 -3.26 0.12
CA GLY A 45 5.80 -4.69 0.21
C GLY A 45 5.95 -5.15 1.66
N ASP A 46 6.61 -4.35 2.50
CA ASP A 46 6.75 -4.63 3.95
C ASP A 46 5.38 -4.67 4.66
N LEU A 47 4.43 -3.85 4.21
CA LEU A 47 3.03 -3.86 4.65
C LEU A 47 2.18 -4.99 4.04
N GLY A 48 2.74 -5.83 3.17
CA GLY A 48 2.02 -6.91 2.47
C GLY A 48 1.05 -6.45 1.38
N LEU A 49 1.02 -5.16 1.05
CA LEU A 49 0.04 -4.56 0.14
C LEU A 49 0.24 -4.98 -1.33
N LEU A 50 1.42 -5.51 -1.68
CA LEU A 50 1.74 -5.98 -3.03
C LEU A 50 1.40 -7.47 -3.25
N GLY A 51 1.00 -8.17 -2.19
CA GLY A 51 0.78 -9.62 -2.19
C GLY A 51 -0.59 -10.06 -1.68
N ILE A 52 -1.56 -9.15 -1.59
CA ILE A 52 -2.82 -9.34 -0.83
C ILE A 52 -3.50 -10.68 -1.12
N LYS A 53 -3.70 -11.01 -2.39
CA LYS A 53 -4.42 -12.23 -2.80
C LYS A 53 -3.57 -13.49 -2.91
N TYR A 54 -2.25 -13.35 -2.86
CA TYR A 54 -1.36 -14.48 -3.10
C TYR A 54 -1.22 -15.32 -1.83
N PRO A 55 -1.07 -16.66 -1.96
CA PRO A 55 -0.83 -17.53 -0.83
C PRO A 55 0.39 -17.11 0.02
N THR A 56 0.32 -17.37 1.32
CA THR A 56 1.39 -17.06 2.26
C THR A 56 2.68 -17.84 1.98
N GLU A 57 2.59 -19.04 1.38
CA GLU A 57 3.75 -19.84 0.95
C GLU A 57 4.63 -19.11 -0.09
N PHE A 58 4.04 -18.15 -0.83
CA PHE A 58 4.74 -17.30 -1.79
C PHE A 58 4.99 -15.88 -1.25
N GLY A 59 4.76 -15.64 0.04
CA GLY A 59 4.92 -14.35 0.69
C GLY A 59 3.76 -13.37 0.50
N GLY A 60 2.56 -13.85 0.12
CA GLY A 60 1.34 -13.05 0.09
C GLY A 60 0.54 -13.08 1.40
N LEU A 61 -0.64 -12.46 1.41
CA LEU A 61 -1.52 -12.40 2.59
C LEU A 61 -2.66 -13.43 2.56
N GLY A 62 -2.92 -14.09 1.43
CA GLY A 62 -3.97 -15.09 1.28
C GLY A 62 -5.40 -14.57 1.44
N LEU A 63 -5.63 -13.28 1.17
CA LEU A 63 -6.93 -12.61 1.30
C LEU A 63 -7.72 -12.62 -0.03
N ASP A 64 -9.01 -12.30 0.02
CA ASP A 64 -9.91 -12.17 -1.15
C ASP A 64 -9.98 -10.72 -1.67
#